data_AF-A0A535UK16-F1
#
_entry.id   AF-A0A535UK16-F1
#
_cell.length_a   1.000
_cell.length_b   1.000
_cell.length_c   1.000
_cell.angle_alpha   90.00
_cell.angle_beta   90.00
_cell.angle_gamma   90.00
#
_symmetry.space_group_name_H-M   'P 1'
#
loop_
_entity.id
_entity.type
_entity.pdbx_description
1 polymer ?
#
loop_
_entity_poly.entity_id
_entity_poly.type
_entity_poly.pdbx_seq_one_letter_code
_entity_poly.pdbx_strand_id
1 'polypeptide(L)'
;MERGIRRYTLQARLLLARARHVQGIVVDLGGLASELGPLPEVAGLDGWRLAAEVGRTFDSAAWRDAARRLCAVLAVHAGERRAAFEAHASRVLESTSTPVP
;
A
#
# COMPACT_ATOMS: atom_id res chain seq x y z
N MET A 1 -17.27 -8.65 -12.21
CA MET A 1 -17.19 -9.54 -11.02
C MET A 1 -15.74 -9.84 -10.65
N GLU A 2 -14.91 -10.22 -11.63
CA GLU A 2 -13.53 -10.68 -11.41
C GLU A 2 -12.59 -9.66 -10.75
N ARG A 3 -12.65 -8.37 -11.16
CA ARG A 3 -11.81 -7.32 -10.55
C ARG A 3 -12.15 -7.06 -9.07
N GLY A 4 -13.44 -7.11 -8.72
CA GLY A 4 -13.88 -6.96 -7.33
C GLY A 4 -13.37 -8.10 -6.45
N ILE A 5 -13.46 -9.34 -6.94
CA ILE A 5 -12.92 -10.52 -6.25
C ILE A 5 -11.41 -10.36 -6.04
N ARG A 6 -10.64 -10.03 -7.09
CA ARG A 6 -9.18 -9.83 -6.98
C ARG A 6 -8.81 -8.74 -5.97
N ARG A 7 -9.54 -7.61 -5.96
CA ARG A 7 -9.35 -6.54 -4.97
C ARG A 7 -9.53 -7.05 -3.55
N TYR A 8 -10.65 -7.70 -3.27
CA TYR A 8 -10.95 -8.19 -1.92
C TYR A 8 -10.01 -9.32 -1.49
N THR A 9 -9.61 -10.21 -2.41
CA THR A 9 -8.59 -11.22 -2.14
C THR A 9 -7.26 -10.58 -1.75
N LEU A 10 -6.80 -9.55 -2.48
CA LEU A 10 -5.58 -8.84 -2.11
C LEU A 10 -5.69 -8.21 -0.73
N GLN A 11 -6.78 -7.47 -0.46
CA GLN A 11 -6.99 -6.85 0.85
C GLN A 11 -7.03 -7.88 1.99
N ALA A 12 -7.68 -9.03 1.78
CA ALA A 12 -7.72 -10.11 2.76
C ALA A 12 -6.33 -10.72 3.01
N ARG A 13 -5.51 -10.92 1.96
CA ARG A 13 -4.14 -11.42 2.10
C ARG A 13 -3.24 -10.44 2.86
N LEU A 14 -3.35 -9.14 2.57
CA LEU A 14 -2.60 -8.09 3.28
C LEU A 14 -3.01 -8.01 4.76
N LEU A 15 -4.32 -8.07 5.04
CA LEU A 15 -4.84 -8.06 6.40
C LEU A 15 -4.36 -9.30 7.19
N LEU A 16 -4.44 -10.49 6.58
CA LEU A 16 -3.96 -11.72 7.20
C LEU A 16 -2.45 -11.67 7.47
N ALA A 17 -1.66 -11.17 6.51
CA ALA A 17 -0.24 -10.97 6.68
C ALA A 17 0.06 -10.05 7.86
N ARG A 18 -0.63 -8.91 7.97
CA ARG A 18 -0.49 -7.99 9.11
C ARG A 18 -0.86 -8.65 10.43
N ALA A 19 -1.97 -9.38 10.49
CA ALA A 19 -2.39 -10.08 11.71
C ALA A 19 -1.34 -11.11 12.16
N ARG A 20 -0.79 -11.88 11.23
CA ARG A 20 0.31 -12.83 11.49
C ARG A 20 1.56 -12.12 12.01
N HIS A 21 1.95 -11.01 11.39
CA HIS A 21 3.10 -10.22 11.81
C HIS A 21 2.97 -9.73 13.27
N VAL A 22 1.80 -9.19 13.64
CA VAL A 22 1.51 -8.75 15.02
C VAL A 22 1.59 -9.91 16.02
N GLN A 23 1.23 -11.13 15.60
CA GLN A 23 1.35 -12.34 16.41
C GLN A 23 2.77 -12.95 16.43
N GLY A 24 3.76 -12.30 15.80
CA GLY A 24 5.13 -12.82 15.68
C GLY A 24 5.26 -14.01 14.72
N ILE A 25 4.24 -14.30 13.91
CA ILE A 25 4.28 -15.35 12.90
C ILE A 25 5.03 -14.83 11.67
N VAL A 26 5.97 -15.63 11.18
CA VAL A 26 6.74 -15.32 9.97
C VAL A 26 5.79 -15.20 8.76
N VAL A 27 5.93 -14.09 8.04
CA VAL A 27 5.14 -13.79 6.84
C VAL A 27 6.04 -13.92 5.61
N ASP A 28 5.55 -14.62 4.59
CA ASP A 28 6.19 -14.66 3.28
C ASP A 28 6.01 -13.31 2.55
N LEU A 29 7.03 -12.46 2.66
CA LEU A 29 7.09 -11.17 1.97
C LEU A 29 7.35 -11.30 0.47
N GLY A 30 7.93 -12.41 0.01
CA GLY A 30 8.14 -12.69 -1.41
C GLY A 30 6.80 -12.93 -2.11
N GLY A 31 5.95 -13.76 -1.50
CA GLY A 31 4.57 -13.97 -1.94
C GLY A 31 3.70 -12.71 -1.83
N LEU A 32 4.02 -11.79 -0.92
CA LEU A 32 3.37 -10.48 -0.88
C LEU A 32 3.86 -9.60 -2.05
N ALA A 33 5.17 -9.58 -2.34
CA ALA A 33 5.76 -8.72 -3.36
C ALA A 33 5.21 -8.98 -4.77
N SER A 34 4.75 -10.20 -5.08
CA SER A 34 4.06 -10.49 -6.35
C SER A 34 2.76 -9.68 -6.53
N GLU A 35 2.18 -9.17 -5.45
CA GLU A 35 0.97 -8.36 -5.47
C GLU A 35 1.23 -6.90 -5.85
N LEU A 36 2.49 -6.46 -5.94
CA LEU A 36 2.85 -5.09 -6.35
C LEU A 36 2.44 -4.78 -7.79
N GLY A 37 2.54 -5.76 -8.70
CA GLY A 37 2.17 -5.60 -10.10
C GLY A 37 0.66 -5.36 -10.30
N PRO A 38 -0.22 -6.19 -9.72
CA PRO A 38 -1.67 -6.02 -9.80
C PRO A 38 -2.22 -4.80 -9.04
N LEU A 39 -1.49 -4.29 -8.04
CA LEU A 39 -1.97 -3.27 -7.10
C LEU A 39 -2.63 -2.03 -7.75
N PRO A 40 -2.07 -1.42 -8.83
CA PRO A 40 -2.71 -0.27 -9.48
C PRO A 40 -4.06 -0.63 -10.10
N GLU A 41 -4.18 -1.83 -10.68
CA GLU A 41 -5.38 -2.29 -11.35
C GLU A 41 -6.51 -2.63 -10.35
N VAL A 42 -6.17 -3.27 -9.23
CA VAL A 42 -7.15 -3.82 -8.30
C VAL A 42 -7.54 -2.85 -7.19
N ALA A 43 -6.63 -1.97 -6.75
CA ALA A 43 -6.88 -1.04 -5.65
C ALA A 43 -7.11 0.41 -6.10
N GLY A 44 -6.86 0.73 -7.39
CA GLY A 44 -7.11 2.04 -7.97
C GLY A 44 -6.49 3.17 -7.14
N LEU A 45 -7.30 4.18 -6.79
CA LEU A 45 -6.87 5.37 -6.04
C LEU A 45 -6.33 5.05 -4.63
N ASP A 46 -6.66 3.89 -4.06
CA ASP A 46 -6.22 3.49 -2.72
C ASP A 46 -4.92 2.68 -2.72
N GLY A 47 -4.44 2.25 -3.89
CA GLY A 47 -3.29 1.35 -3.99
C GLY A 47 -2.02 1.88 -3.32
N TRP A 48 -1.76 3.19 -3.41
CA TRP A 48 -0.60 3.81 -2.78
C TRP A 48 -0.68 3.79 -1.24
N ARG A 49 -1.88 3.90 -0.66
CA ARG A 49 -2.08 3.85 0.81
C ARG A 49 -1.83 2.44 1.34
N LEU A 50 -2.34 1.44 0.63
CA LEU A 50 -2.09 0.03 0.95
C LEU A 50 -0.60 -0.29 0.85
N ALA A 51 0.08 0.18 -0.20
CA ALA A 51 1.52 -0.03 -0.32
C ALA A 51 2.32 0.67 0.80
N ALA A 52 1.92 1.87 1.19
CA ALA A 52 2.54 2.59 2.30
C ALA A 52 2.36 1.85 3.63
N GLU A 53 1.17 1.33 3.89
CA GLU A 53 0.88 0.54 5.10
C GLU A 53 1.75 -0.72 5.16
N VAL A 54 1.81 -1.50 4.09
CA VAL A 54 2.65 -2.71 4.02
C VAL A 54 4.13 -2.37 4.18
N GLY A 55 4.62 -1.32 3.50
CA GLY A 55 6.01 -0.87 3.61
C GLY A 55 6.39 -0.41 5.02
N ARG A 56 5.41 0.02 5.83
CA ARG A 56 5.63 0.32 7.26
C ARG A 56 5.58 -0.93 8.11
N THR A 57 4.52 -1.73 7.99
CA THR A 57 4.31 -2.94 8.81
C THR A 57 5.49 -3.90 8.71
N PHE A 58 6.08 -4.06 7.52
CA PHE A 58 7.12 -5.06 7.27
C PHE A 58 8.50 -4.47 7.01
N ASP A 59 8.70 -3.18 7.28
CA ASP A 59 9.92 -2.43 6.98
C ASP A 59 10.43 -2.60 5.52
N SER A 60 9.50 -2.77 4.57
CA SER A 60 9.86 -3.14 3.19
C SER A 60 10.05 -1.92 2.28
N ALA A 61 11.28 -1.69 1.85
CA ALA A 61 11.63 -0.62 0.92
C ALA A 61 10.89 -0.74 -0.43
N ALA A 62 10.76 -1.95 -0.97
CA ALA A 62 10.07 -2.19 -2.25
C ALA A 62 8.61 -1.71 -2.24
N TRP A 63 7.92 -1.91 -1.11
CA TRP A 63 6.55 -1.45 -0.91
C TRP A 63 6.45 0.05 -0.69
N ARG A 64 7.40 0.66 0.03
CA ARG A 64 7.49 2.13 0.15
C ARG A 64 7.73 2.80 -1.21
N ASP A 65 8.61 2.22 -2.02
CA ASP A 65 8.88 2.74 -3.37
C ASP A 65 7.68 2.58 -4.29
N ALA A 66 6.95 1.46 -4.20
CA ALA A 66 5.71 1.28 -4.92
C ALA A 66 4.65 2.32 -4.54
N ALA A 67 4.52 2.63 -3.25
CA ALA A 67 3.63 3.68 -2.77
C ALA A 67 4.00 5.05 -3.36
N ARG A 68 5.29 5.42 -3.37
CA ARG A 68 5.77 6.67 -3.99
C ARG A 68 5.50 6.72 -5.49
N ARG A 69 5.76 5.63 -6.22
CA ARG A 69 5.49 5.54 -7.66
C ARG A 69 4.00 5.72 -7.97
N LEU A 70 3.13 5.08 -7.20
CA LEU A 70 1.68 5.21 -7.35
C LEU A 70 1.21 6.64 -7.05
N CYS A 71 1.74 7.28 -6.01
CA CYS A 71 1.47 8.71 -5.76
C CYS A 71 1.91 9.57 -6.93
N ALA A 72 3.10 9.36 -7.50
CA ALA A 72 3.59 10.14 -8.63
C ALA A 72 2.65 10.03 -9.85
N VAL A 73 2.16 8.83 -10.15
CA VAL A 73 1.16 8.61 -11.22
C VAL A 73 -0.14 9.36 -10.93
N LEU A 74 -0.66 9.27 -9.71
CA LEU A 74 -1.90 9.96 -9.32
C LEU A 74 -1.76 11.48 -9.33
N ALA A 75 -0.59 12.01 -8.96
CA ALA A 75 -0.30 13.44 -8.97
C ALA A 75 -0.38 14.03 -10.39
N VAL A 76 0.04 13.26 -11.42
CA VAL A 76 -0.10 13.67 -12.83
C VAL A 76 -1.57 13.86 -13.22
N HIS A 77 -2.47 13.05 -12.66
CA HIS A 77 -3.91 13.13 -12.95
C HIS A 77 -4.70 14.05 -12.01
N ALA A 78 -4.06 14.62 -10.99
CA ALA A 78 -4.74 15.44 -9.97
C ALA A 78 -5.09 16.87 -10.42
N GLY A 79 -4.55 17.32 -11.56
CA GLY A 79 -4.81 18.66 -12.11
C GLY A 79 -4.51 19.77 -11.11
N GLU A 80 -5.44 20.71 -10.93
CA GLU A 80 -5.32 21.83 -9.99
C GLU A 80 -5.12 21.39 -8.52
N ARG A 81 -5.50 20.16 -8.16
CA ARG A 81 -5.35 19.63 -6.80
C ARG A 81 -4.01 18.95 -6.56
N ARG A 82 -3.10 18.94 -7.54
CA ARG A 82 -1.81 18.24 -7.46
C ARG A 82 -1.03 18.59 -6.20
N ALA A 83 -0.84 19.88 -5.89
CA ALA A 83 -0.07 20.32 -4.74
C ALA A 83 -0.69 19.83 -3.41
N ALA A 84 -2.02 19.91 -3.28
CA ALA A 84 -2.74 19.41 -2.11
C ALA A 84 -2.62 17.88 -1.98
N PHE A 85 -2.68 17.16 -3.10
CA PHE A 85 -2.48 15.71 -3.12
C PHE A 85 -1.05 15.32 -2.74
N GLU A 86 -0.03 15.96 -3.31
CA GLU A 86 1.38 15.69 -3.00
C GLU A 86 1.69 15.95 -1.51
N ALA A 87 1.19 17.05 -0.95
CA ALA A 87 1.33 17.36 0.48
C ALA A 87 0.63 16.30 1.36
N HIS A 88 -0.55 15.83 0.96
CA HIS A 88 -1.24 14.74 1.65
C HIS A 88 -0.46 13.42 1.56
N ALA A 89 0.02 13.08 0.37
CA ALA A 89 0.80 11.88 0.12
C ALA A 89 2.09 11.87 0.95
N SER A 90 2.83 12.98 1.01
CA SER A 90 4.06 13.10 1.81
C SER A 90 3.79 12.79 3.28
N ARG A 91 2.78 13.43 3.88
CA ARG A 91 2.40 13.18 5.28
C ARG A 91 2.06 11.72 5.55
N VAL A 92 1.32 11.08 4.64
CA VAL A 92 0.94 9.67 4.80
C VAL A 92 2.13 8.74 4.61
N LEU A 93 3.06 9.04 3.71
CA LEU A 93 4.26 8.22 3.46
C LEU A 93 5.32 8.38 4.56
N GLU A 94 5.42 9.57 5.14
CA GLU A 94 6.34 9.90 6.25
C GLU A 94 5.79 9.50 7.61
N SER A 95 4.46 9.33 7.74
CA SER A 95 3.84 8.86 8.97
C SER A 95 4.42 7.50 9.36
N THR A 96 5.32 7.50 10.33
CA THR A 96 5.68 6.32 11.09
C THR A 96 4.47 5.96 11.95
N SER A 97 3.95 4.74 11.81
CA SER A 97 2.94 4.29 12.77
C SER A 97 3.62 4.18 14.12
N THR A 98 3.19 4.99 15.09
CA THR A 98 3.30 4.64 16.50
C THR A 98 2.70 3.24 16.66
N PRO A 99 3.36 2.29 17.34
CA PRO A 99 2.78 0.99 17.60
C PRO A 99 1.45 1.22 18.33
N VAL A 100 0.36 0.65 17.81
CA VAL A 100 -0.86 0.53 18.62
C VAL A 100 -0.55 -0.55 19.66
N PRO A 101 -0.63 -0.24 20.97
CA PRO A 101 -0.32 -1.17 22.04
C PRO A 101 -1.26 -2.38 22.06
#